data_AF-A7RSX3-F1
#
_entry.id   AF-A7RSX3-F1
#
_cell.length_a   1.000
_cell.length_b   1.000
_cell.length_c   1.000
_cell.angle_alpha   90.00
_cell.angle_beta   90.00
_cell.angle_gamma   90.00
#
_symmetry.space_group_name_H-M   'P 1'
#
loop_
_entity.id
_entity.type
_entity.pdbx_description
1 polymer ?
#
loop_
_entity_poly.entity_id
_entity_poly.type
_entity_poly.pdbx_seq_one_letter_code
_entity_poly.pdbx_strand_id
1 'polypeptide(L)'
;MEPREPPGMRAFVRMTASKIIRYNKQVYQIRVSGTSVRRNLFEAEHGVCQLCRLDAHALFQSVKAIPKKERRTFLETSQYKDLPPVNLNRMILEPKEGMFWEADHIQAVAEGGGECGMDNFRTLCIPCHRRVTADLLSKLKKKRKRLQVLDIPDISTFFHPQNT
;
A
#
# COMPACT_ATOMS: atom_id res chain seq x y z
N MET A 1 32.88 -38.77 -28.15
CA MET A 1 31.71 -37.88 -28.23
C MET A 1 31.28 -37.60 -26.80
N GLU A 2 31.71 -36.47 -26.25
CA GLU A 2 31.27 -36.03 -24.91
C GLU A 2 29.88 -35.41 -25.01
N PRO A 3 28.96 -35.68 -24.06
CA PRO A 3 27.68 -35.01 -24.04
C PRO A 3 27.86 -33.54 -23.65
N ARG A 4 27.40 -32.64 -24.53
CA ARG A 4 27.35 -31.20 -24.27
C ARG A 4 26.23 -30.92 -23.26
N GLU A 5 26.55 -30.29 -22.13
CA GLU A 5 25.55 -29.75 -21.22
C GLU A 5 24.79 -28.55 -21.83
N PRO A 6 23.49 -28.38 -21.53
CA PRO A 6 22.70 -27.27 -22.03
C PRO A 6 22.99 -25.96 -21.26
N PRO A 7 22.99 -24.78 -21.92
CA PRO A 7 23.26 -23.51 -21.26
C PRO A 7 22.00 -23.00 -20.55
N GLY A 8 22.02 -22.98 -19.22
CA GLY A 8 20.89 -22.42 -18.48
C GLY A 8 20.85 -22.74 -16.99
N MET A 9 21.98 -22.83 -16.29
CA MET A 9 21.99 -22.98 -14.84
C MET A 9 22.46 -21.70 -14.17
N ARG A 10 21.46 -20.92 -13.74
CA ARG A 10 21.45 -19.97 -12.63
C ARG A 10 22.82 -19.71 -11.99
N ALA A 11 23.33 -18.50 -12.18
CA ALA A 11 24.32 -17.95 -11.27
C ALA A 11 23.67 -17.79 -9.88
N PHE A 12 23.74 -18.82 -9.04
CA PHE A 12 23.58 -18.65 -7.60
C PHE A 12 24.79 -17.83 -7.14
N VAL A 13 24.62 -16.50 -7.12
CA VAL A 13 25.58 -15.61 -6.48
C VAL A 13 25.65 -16.05 -5.02
N ARG A 14 26.76 -16.71 -4.61
CA ARG A 14 27.05 -16.99 -3.20
C ARG A 14 27.14 -15.66 -2.46
N MET A 15 26.07 -15.27 -1.79
CA MET A 15 26.05 -14.11 -0.92
C MET A 15 26.87 -14.43 0.32
N THR A 16 27.79 -13.54 0.71
CA THR A 16 28.53 -13.66 1.97
C THR A 16 27.56 -13.58 3.15
N ALA A 17 27.91 -14.16 4.31
CA ALA A 17 27.07 -14.10 5.51
C ALA A 17 26.64 -12.66 5.85
N SER A 18 27.53 -11.67 5.66
CA SER A 18 27.20 -10.24 5.84
C SER A 18 26.20 -9.71 4.81
N LYS A 19 26.25 -10.16 3.55
CA LYS A 19 25.24 -9.84 2.52
C LYS A 19 23.89 -10.50 2.83
N ILE A 20 23.89 -11.74 3.32
CA ILE A 20 22.68 -12.46 3.73
C ILE A 20 22.02 -11.76 4.93
N ILE A 21 22.80 -11.38 5.95
CA ILE A 21 22.29 -10.66 7.13
C ILE A 21 21.70 -9.30 6.73
N ARG A 22 22.34 -8.57 5.81
CA ARG A 22 21.81 -7.29 5.29
C ARG A 22 20.52 -7.48 4.51
N TYR A 23 20.47 -8.48 3.61
CA TYR A 23 19.27 -8.82 2.86
C TYR A 23 18.11 -9.21 3.79
N ASN A 24 18.35 -10.08 4.76
CA ASN A 24 17.35 -10.50 5.74
C ASN A 24 16.86 -9.33 6.61
N LYS A 25 17.76 -8.41 7.00
CA LYS A 25 17.39 -7.19 7.72
C LYS A 25 16.51 -6.27 6.87
N GLN A 26 16.79 -6.13 5.58
CA GLN A 26 16.02 -5.30 4.67
C GLN A 26 14.63 -5.89 4.40
N VAL A 27 14.55 -7.19 4.14
CA VAL A 27 13.27 -7.92 3.97
C VAL A 27 12.43 -7.85 5.25
N TYR A 28 13.05 -8.00 6.43
CA TYR A 28 12.35 -7.84 7.71
C TYR A 28 11.84 -6.41 7.93
N GLN A 29 12.63 -5.39 7.61
CA GLN A 29 12.20 -3.98 7.76
C GLN A 29 11.03 -3.61 6.85
N ILE A 30 10.94 -4.19 5.65
CA ILE A 30 9.81 -3.99 4.73
C ILE A 30 8.52 -4.57 5.32
N ARG A 31 8.62 -5.69 6.06
CA ARG A 31 7.47 -6.35 6.71
C ARG A 31 7.00 -5.64 7.98
N VAL A 32 7.89 -4.92 8.66
CA VAL A 32 7.62 -4.39 10.02
C VAL A 32 7.54 -2.86 10.06
N SER A 33 8.11 -2.14 9.08
CA SER A 33 8.18 -0.68 9.11
C SER A 33 7.57 -0.02 7.86
N GLY A 34 6.37 0.55 8.03
CA GLY A 34 5.72 1.34 6.98
C GLY A 34 6.57 2.53 6.48
N THR A 35 7.42 3.10 7.32
CA THR A 35 8.38 4.15 6.92
C THR A 35 9.38 3.64 5.91
N SER A 36 9.88 2.41 6.08
CA SER A 36 10.81 1.82 5.13
C SER A 36 10.15 1.53 3.79
N VAL A 37 8.93 0.99 3.80
CA VAL A 37 8.13 0.76 2.60
C VAL A 37 7.91 2.05 1.83
N ARG A 38 7.43 3.10 2.50
CA ARG A 38 7.21 4.42 1.86
C ARG A 38 8.48 4.97 1.22
N ARG A 39 9.64 4.84 1.87
CA ARG A 39 10.92 5.30 1.31
C ARG A 39 11.28 4.56 0.03
N ASN A 40 11.23 3.23 0.04
CA ASN A 40 11.55 2.42 -1.14
C ASN A 40 10.55 2.66 -2.28
N LEU A 41 9.25 2.81 -1.98
CA LEU A 41 8.24 3.16 -2.98
C LEU A 41 8.50 4.54 -3.57
N PHE A 42 8.86 5.51 -2.73
CA PHE A 42 9.15 6.86 -3.22
C PHE A 42 10.39 6.88 -4.13
N GLU A 43 11.43 6.12 -3.79
CA GLU A 43 12.63 5.99 -4.63
C GLU A 43 12.31 5.34 -5.99
N ALA A 44 11.39 4.36 -6.02
CA ALA A 44 11.02 3.67 -7.26
C ALA A 44 9.97 4.43 -8.10
N GLU A 45 8.96 5.00 -7.45
CA GLU A 45 7.73 5.47 -8.09
C GLU A 45 7.48 6.98 -7.89
N HIS A 46 8.31 7.67 -7.11
CA HIS A 46 8.31 9.12 -6.95
C HIS A 46 6.98 9.72 -6.45
N GLY A 47 6.13 8.92 -5.78
CA GLY A 47 4.80 9.37 -5.35
C GLY A 47 3.75 9.38 -6.46
N VAL A 48 4.05 8.78 -7.62
CA VAL A 48 3.11 8.63 -8.74
C VAL A 48 2.20 7.44 -8.51
N CYS A 49 0.89 7.68 -8.58
CA CYS A 49 -0.11 6.65 -8.40
C CYS A 49 -0.02 5.56 -9.48
N GLN A 50 0.12 4.30 -9.07
CA GLN A 50 0.20 3.17 -10.01
C GLN A 50 -1.14 2.79 -10.66
N LEU A 51 -2.26 3.36 -10.22
CA LEU A 51 -3.58 3.13 -10.83
C LEU A 51 -4.02 4.24 -11.79
N CYS A 52 -3.92 5.50 -11.38
CA CYS A 52 -4.39 6.62 -12.19
C CYS A 52 -3.29 7.51 -12.77
N ARG A 53 -2.01 7.20 -12.49
CA ARG A 53 -0.83 7.95 -12.95
C ARG A 53 -0.73 9.41 -12.48
N LEU A 54 -1.60 9.83 -11.55
CA LEU A 54 -1.49 11.13 -10.90
C LEU A 54 -0.19 11.20 -10.09
N ASP A 55 0.60 12.24 -10.32
CA ASP A 55 1.71 12.61 -9.45
C ASP A 55 1.18 13.27 -8.17
N ALA A 56 0.98 12.45 -7.13
CA ALA A 56 0.45 12.91 -5.87
C ALA A 56 1.49 13.65 -5.02
N HIS A 57 2.79 13.38 -5.24
CA HIS A 57 3.85 14.11 -4.56
C HIS A 57 4.00 15.53 -5.13
N ALA A 58 3.93 15.70 -6.45
CA ALA A 58 3.89 17.02 -7.07
C ALA A 58 2.66 17.82 -6.59
N LEU A 59 1.48 17.18 -6.53
CA LEU A 59 0.28 17.84 -6.00
C LEU A 59 0.47 18.30 -4.54
N PHE A 60 1.10 17.47 -3.69
CA PHE A 60 1.47 17.85 -2.33
C PHE A 60 2.37 19.08 -2.31
N GLN A 61 3.42 19.10 -3.14
CA GLN A 61 4.35 20.24 -3.22
C GLN A 61 3.60 21.52 -3.65
N SER A 62 2.71 21.43 -4.65
CA SER A 62 1.90 22.58 -5.09
C SER A 62 1.01 23.11 -3.97
N VAL A 63 0.29 22.25 -3.23
CA VAL A 63 -0.55 22.67 -2.10
C VAL A 63 0.28 23.29 -0.98
N LYS A 64 1.48 22.76 -0.72
CA LYS A 64 2.37 23.29 0.30
C LYS A 64 2.91 24.68 -0.07
N ALA A 65 3.18 24.92 -1.36
CA ALA A 65 3.75 26.16 -1.88
C ALA A 65 2.75 27.33 -1.91
N ILE A 66 1.46 27.08 -2.12
CA ILE A 66 0.45 28.14 -2.21
C ILE A 66 -0.05 28.63 -0.84
N PRO A 67 -0.52 29.89 -0.74
CA PRO A 67 -1.12 30.42 0.48
C PRO A 67 -2.32 29.59 0.97
N LYS A 68 -2.47 29.48 2.30
CA LYS A 68 -3.55 28.71 2.93
C LYS A 68 -4.95 29.06 2.39
N LYS A 69 -5.19 30.33 2.08
CA LYS A 69 -6.48 30.84 1.56
C LYS A 69 -6.84 30.24 0.20
N GLU A 70 -5.85 29.90 -0.63
CA GLU A 70 -6.03 29.40 -1.99
C GLU A 70 -6.08 27.86 -2.05
N ARG A 71 -5.61 27.17 -1.00
CA ARG A 71 -5.53 25.70 -0.96
C ARG A 71 -6.87 25.01 -1.19
N ARG A 72 -7.98 25.59 -0.71
CA ARG A 72 -9.31 25.01 -0.90
C ARG A 72 -9.66 24.94 -2.38
N THR A 73 -9.64 26.09 -3.06
CA THR A 73 -9.96 26.19 -4.49
C THR A 73 -9.05 25.31 -5.33
N PHE A 74 -7.75 25.25 -4.99
CA PHE A 74 -6.80 24.37 -5.68
C PHE A 74 -7.11 22.88 -5.49
N LEU A 75 -7.52 22.45 -4.29
CA LEU A 75 -7.89 21.05 -4.04
C LEU A 75 -9.21 20.68 -4.74
N GLU A 76 -10.16 21.61 -4.83
CA GLU A 76 -11.46 21.42 -5.50
C GLU A 76 -11.33 21.25 -7.02
N THR A 77 -10.29 21.79 -7.65
CA THR A 77 -10.01 21.57 -9.08
C THR A 77 -9.24 20.28 -9.35
N SER A 78 -8.75 19.61 -8.31
CA SER A 78 -7.96 18.37 -8.40
C SER A 78 -8.82 17.11 -8.27
N GLN A 79 -8.19 15.94 -8.44
CA GLN A 79 -8.77 14.62 -8.19
C GLN A 79 -9.14 14.38 -6.71
N TYR A 80 -8.81 15.31 -5.81
CA TYR A 80 -9.07 15.21 -4.37
C TYR A 80 -10.38 15.90 -3.96
N LYS A 81 -11.09 16.55 -4.88
CA LYS A 81 -12.32 17.29 -4.61
C LYS A 81 -13.40 16.48 -3.87
N ASP A 82 -13.47 15.17 -4.13
CA ASP A 82 -14.47 14.27 -3.57
C ASP A 82 -14.00 13.59 -2.26
N LEU A 83 -12.87 14.02 -1.69
CA LEU A 83 -12.44 13.52 -0.39
C LEU A 83 -13.35 14.02 0.74
N PRO A 84 -13.49 13.24 1.84
CA PRO A 84 -14.26 13.69 3.00
C PRO A 84 -13.81 15.07 3.49
N PRO A 85 -14.73 15.97 3.89
CA PRO A 85 -14.40 17.32 4.33
C PRO A 85 -13.35 17.36 5.45
N VAL A 86 -13.36 16.37 6.36
CA VAL A 86 -12.36 16.21 7.42
C VAL A 86 -10.95 16.07 6.85
N ASN A 87 -10.78 15.32 5.75
CA ASN A 87 -9.48 15.14 5.11
C ASN A 87 -9.03 16.42 4.41
N LEU A 88 -9.93 17.05 3.63
CA LEU A 88 -9.65 18.31 2.95
C LEU A 88 -9.25 19.42 3.93
N ASN A 89 -9.96 19.55 5.05
CA ASN A 89 -9.64 20.53 6.09
C ASN A 89 -8.24 20.33 6.68
N ARG A 90 -7.81 19.08 6.89
CA ARG A 90 -6.45 18.78 7.35
C ARG A 90 -5.39 19.16 6.31
N MET A 91 -5.65 18.87 5.04
CA MET A 91 -4.77 19.25 3.92
C MET A 91 -4.65 20.77 3.75
N ILE A 92 -5.75 21.50 3.95
CA ILE A 92 -5.78 22.98 3.91
C ILE A 92 -4.98 23.57 5.08
N LEU A 93 -5.18 23.05 6.29
CA LEU A 93 -4.55 23.59 7.50
C LEU A 93 -3.04 23.35 7.52
N GLU A 94 -2.63 22.10 7.39
CA GLU A 94 -1.24 21.66 7.52
C GLU A 94 -1.01 20.46 6.56
N PRO A 95 -0.72 20.71 5.27
CA PRO A 95 -0.54 19.65 4.29
C PRO A 95 0.66 18.79 4.66
N LYS A 96 0.44 17.48 4.76
CA LYS A 96 1.48 16.47 4.97
C LYS A 96 1.48 15.50 3.81
N GLU A 97 2.65 15.02 3.43
CA GLU A 97 2.82 14.13 2.27
C GLU A 97 1.92 12.88 2.34
N GLY A 98 1.79 12.27 3.51
CA GLY A 98 0.91 11.12 3.72
C GLY A 98 -0.58 11.39 3.50
N MET A 99 -1.00 12.65 3.34
CA MET A 99 -2.38 13.01 2.96
C MET A 99 -2.59 12.98 1.44
N PHE A 100 -1.54 12.78 0.66
CA PHE A 100 -1.60 12.77 -0.80
C PHE A 100 -1.37 11.37 -1.36
N TRP A 101 -0.44 10.60 -0.81
CA TRP A 101 -0.23 9.23 -1.26
C TRP A 101 0.11 8.27 -0.12
N GLU A 102 -0.24 7.00 -0.32
CA GLU A 102 -0.02 5.91 0.61
C GLU A 102 0.59 4.69 -0.08
N ALA A 103 1.27 3.86 0.72
CA ALA A 103 1.76 2.56 0.32
C ALA A 103 0.60 1.56 0.43
N ASP A 104 0.18 1.00 -0.68
CA ASP A 104 -0.90 0.01 -0.76
C ASP A 104 -0.33 -1.37 -1.06
N HIS A 105 -0.99 -2.42 -0.55
CA HIS A 105 -0.65 -3.79 -0.91
C HIS A 105 -1.36 -4.18 -2.22
N ILE A 106 -0.65 -4.77 -3.18
CA ILE A 106 -1.23 -5.29 -4.42
C ILE A 106 -2.18 -6.45 -4.07
N GLN A 107 -1.73 -7.38 -3.24
CA GLN A 107 -2.53 -8.39 -2.56
C GLN A 107 -2.70 -7.97 -1.10
N ALA A 108 -3.95 -7.79 -0.66
CA ALA A 108 -4.24 -7.32 0.69
C ALA A 108 -3.82 -8.33 1.77
N VAL A 109 -3.51 -7.84 2.97
CA VAL A 109 -3.18 -8.69 4.14
C VAL A 109 -4.30 -9.67 4.47
N ALA A 110 -5.56 -9.23 4.39
CA ALA A 110 -6.74 -10.08 4.63
C ALA A 110 -6.88 -11.23 3.61
N GLU A 111 -6.14 -11.18 2.51
CA GLU A 111 -6.08 -12.19 1.45
C GLU A 111 -4.71 -12.88 1.39
N GLY A 112 -3.89 -12.76 2.44
CA GLY A 112 -2.60 -13.43 2.58
C GLY A 112 -1.37 -12.60 2.15
N GLY A 113 -1.53 -11.33 1.80
CA GLY A 113 -0.43 -10.50 1.30
C GLY A 113 0.52 -9.90 2.36
N GLY A 114 0.36 -10.28 3.64
CA GLY A 114 1.13 -9.70 4.75
C GLY A 114 2.59 -10.17 4.87
N GLU A 115 2.93 -11.32 4.28
CA GLU A 115 4.30 -11.87 4.32
C GLU A 115 5.13 -11.53 3.07
N CYS A 116 4.50 -10.85 2.10
CA CYS A 116 5.11 -10.52 0.82
C CYS A 116 6.23 -9.47 0.93
N GLY A 117 7.11 -9.44 -0.07
CA GLY A 117 8.20 -8.49 -0.17
C GLY A 117 7.76 -7.12 -0.71
N MET A 118 8.75 -6.33 -1.12
CA MET A 118 8.54 -5.00 -1.71
C MET A 118 7.71 -5.05 -3.00
N ASP A 119 7.77 -6.18 -3.71
CA ASP A 119 7.04 -6.47 -4.94
C ASP A 119 5.52 -6.50 -4.76
N ASN A 120 5.02 -6.67 -3.53
CA ASN A 120 3.59 -6.59 -3.22
C ASN A 120 3.13 -5.20 -2.78
N PHE A 121 3.99 -4.18 -2.89
CA PHE A 121 3.60 -2.80 -2.60
C PHE A 121 3.50 -1.96 -3.87
N ARG A 122 2.63 -0.95 -3.83
CA ARG A 122 2.49 0.08 -4.85
C ARG A 122 2.13 1.43 -4.23
N THR A 123 2.48 2.52 -4.89
CA THR A 123 2.04 3.86 -4.52
C THR A 123 0.64 4.11 -5.04
N LEU A 124 -0.28 4.52 -4.17
CA LEU A 124 -1.60 5.02 -4.55
C LEU A 124 -1.82 6.44 -4.04
N CYS A 125 -2.45 7.28 -4.88
CA CYS A 125 -3.03 8.52 -4.38
C CYS A 125 -4.22 8.23 -3.45
N ILE A 126 -4.51 9.11 -2.49
CA ILE A 126 -5.59 8.89 -1.50
C ILE A 126 -6.95 8.57 -2.16
N PRO A 127 -7.41 9.25 -3.23
CA PRO A 127 -8.64 8.86 -3.90
C PRO A 127 -8.63 7.41 -4.41
N CYS A 128 -7.52 6.96 -5.02
CA CYS A 128 -7.37 5.58 -5.47
C CYS A 128 -7.35 4.59 -4.31
N HIS A 129 -6.55 4.88 -3.28
CA HIS A 129 -6.43 4.01 -2.11
C HIS A 129 -7.78 3.80 -1.43
N ARG A 130 -8.57 4.87 -1.25
CA ARG A 130 -9.92 4.78 -0.69
C ARG A 130 -10.85 3.88 -1.49
N ARG A 131 -10.80 3.92 -2.82
CA ARG A 131 -11.60 3.03 -3.69
C ARG A 131 -11.19 1.58 -3.51
N VAL A 132 -9.88 1.28 -3.56
CA VAL A 132 -9.35 -0.07 -3.36
C VAL A 132 -9.78 -0.63 -1.99
N THR A 133 -9.64 0.16 -0.93
CA THR A 133 -10.08 -0.23 0.42
C THR A 133 -11.59 -0.46 0.49
N ALA A 134 -12.40 0.40 -0.12
CA ALA A 134 -13.86 0.20 -0.14
C ALA A 134 -14.27 -1.09 -0.88
N ASP A 135 -13.62 -1.37 -2.02
CA ASP A 135 -13.86 -2.60 -2.79
C ASP A 135 -13.46 -3.84 -2.00
N LEU A 136 -12.30 -3.81 -1.33
CA LEU A 136 -11.84 -4.89 -0.45
C LEU A 136 -12.85 -5.14 0.69
N LEU A 137 -13.27 -4.09 1.40
CA LEU A 137 -14.25 -4.20 2.49
C LEU A 137 -15.59 -4.76 2.01
N SER A 138 -16.04 -4.37 0.81
CA SER A 138 -17.24 -4.92 0.18
C SER A 138 -17.12 -6.43 -0.08
N LYS A 139 -15.97 -6.89 -0.63
CA LYS A 139 -15.69 -8.31 -0.87
C LYS A 139 -15.65 -9.11 0.44
N LEU A 140 -14.93 -8.62 1.45
CA LEU A 140 -14.82 -9.27 2.76
C LEU A 140 -16.18 -9.39 3.46
N LYS A 141 -17.02 -8.35 3.39
CA LYS A 141 -18.40 -8.39 3.90
C LYS A 141 -19.24 -9.46 3.23
N LYS A 142 -19.15 -9.60 1.90
CA LYS A 142 -19.85 -10.67 1.15
C LYS A 142 -19.34 -12.05 1.53
N LYS A 143 -18.02 -12.23 1.66
CA LYS A 143 -17.41 -13.49 2.09
C LYS A 143 -17.90 -13.90 3.48
N ARG A 144 -17.89 -12.97 4.45
CA ARG A 144 -18.40 -13.22 5.81
C ARG A 144 -19.88 -13.62 5.81
N LYS A 145 -20.73 -12.92 5.07
CA LYS A 145 -22.15 -13.29 4.94
C LYS A 145 -22.32 -14.69 4.37
N ARG A 146 -21.55 -15.06 3.35
CA ARG A 146 -21.60 -16.40 2.76
C ARG A 146 -21.19 -17.48 3.76
N LEU A 147 -20.13 -17.26 4.53
CA LEU A 147 -19.69 -18.22 5.55
C LEU A 147 -20.76 -18.42 6.64
N GLN A 148 -21.42 -17.34 7.06
CA GLN A 148 -22.55 -17.39 8.01
C GLN A 148 -23.73 -18.22 7.46
N VAL A 149 -24.08 -18.06 6.18
CA VAL A 149 -25.15 -18.85 5.55
C VAL A 149 -24.80 -20.34 5.46
N LEU A 150 -23.52 -20.67 5.30
CA LEU A 150 -23.02 -22.05 5.23
C LEU A 150 -22.76 -22.66 6.62
N ASP A 151 -23.09 -21.95 7.70
CA ASP A 151 -22.78 -22.33 9.09
C ASP A 151 -21.29 -22.68 9.30
N ILE A 152 -20.40 -22.05 8.53
CA ILE A 152 -18.96 -22.22 8.67
C ILE A 152 -18.50 -21.21 9.74
N PRO A 153 -17.99 -21.67 10.89
CA PRO A 153 -17.54 -20.77 11.95
C PRO A 153 -16.36 -19.93 11.46
N ASP A 154 -16.40 -18.64 11.79
CA ASP A 154 -15.33 -17.70 11.51
C ASP A 154 -14.32 -17.70 12.66
N ILE A 155 -13.03 -17.54 12.40
CA ILE A 155 -12.01 -17.57 13.47
C ILE A 155 -12.27 -16.51 14.55
N SER A 156 -12.98 -15.41 14.25
CA SER A 156 -13.37 -14.44 15.28
C SER A 156 -14.29 -15.02 16.36
N THR A 157 -15.08 -16.05 16.05
CA THR A 157 -15.96 -16.74 17.03
C THR A 157 -15.16 -17.56 18.03
N PHE A 158 -13.95 -17.99 17.68
CA PHE A 158 -13.03 -18.64 18.60
C PHE A 158 -12.46 -17.67 19.63
N PHE A 159 -12.12 -16.43 19.21
CA PHE A 159 -11.57 -15.41 20.09
C PHE A 159 -12.62 -14.63 20.89
N HIS A 160 -13.89 -14.73 20.53
CA HIS A 160 -15.03 -14.14 21.25
C HIS A 160 -16.11 -15.20 21.45
N PRO A 161 -15.91 -16.16 22.36
CA PRO A 161 -16.97 -17.09 22.70
C PRO A 161 -18.18 -16.28 23.16
N GLN A 162 -19.34 -16.52 22.54
CA GLN A 162 -20.60 -15.96 23.02
C GLN A 162 -20.77 -16.46 24.46
N ASN A 163 -20.81 -15.55 25.44
CA ASN A 163 -21.15 -15.90 26.82
C ASN A 163 -22.57 -16.49 26.80
N THR A 164 -22.65 -17.82 26.91
CA THR A 164 -23.87 -18.55 27.25
C THR A 164 -24.26 -18.30 28.69
#